data_AF-A0A6B3FJF1-F1
#
_entry.id   AF-A0A6B3FJF1-F1
#
_cell.length_a   1.000
_cell.length_b   1.000
_cell.length_c   1.000
_cell.angle_alpha   90.00
_cell.angle_beta   90.00
_cell.angle_gamma   90.00
#
_symmetry.space_group_name_H-M   'P 1'
#
loop_
_entity.id
_entity.type
_entity.pdbx_description
1 polymer ?
#
loop_
_entity_poly.entity_id
_entity_poly.type
_entity_poly.pdbx_seq_one_letter_code
_entity_poly.pdbx_strand_id
1 'polypeptide(L)'
;MTSPHFPNVAGIDSTVPAPAQTVAPSPQPPAAPVPAPSTAVQDRLAGWVSDLTTLHELTERLSATSTVDTALRELLHAGASLVGARRGLAALEPGGPDGPRAAFTGH
;
A
#
# COMPACT_ATOMS: atom_id res chain seq x y z
N MET A 1 -32.96 -34.18 35.79
CA MET A 1 -32.09 -33.86 34.63
C MET A 1 -32.64 -32.59 34.01
N THR A 2 -32.09 -31.43 34.38
CA THR A 2 -32.50 -30.11 33.90
C THR A 2 -31.32 -29.53 33.15
N SER A 3 -31.47 -29.32 31.85
CA SER A 3 -30.47 -28.67 31.01
C SER A 3 -30.34 -27.19 31.40
N PRO A 4 -29.13 -26.61 31.35
CA PRO A 4 -28.90 -25.24 31.80
C PRO A 4 -29.62 -24.23 30.90
N HIS A 5 -30.35 -23.31 31.53
CA HIS A 5 -30.96 -22.16 30.90
C HIS A 5 -29.92 -21.04 30.83
N PHE A 6 -29.48 -20.68 29.63
CA PHE A 6 -28.61 -19.53 29.46
C PHE A 6 -29.46 -18.25 29.40
N PRO A 7 -29.08 -17.20 30.13
CA PRO A 7 -29.84 -15.95 30.14
C PRO A 7 -29.73 -15.28 28.77
N ASN A 8 -30.86 -14.81 28.25
CA ASN A 8 -30.91 -14.00 27.04
C ASN A 8 -30.33 -12.60 27.33
N VAL A 9 -29.14 -12.29 26.80
CA VAL A 9 -28.41 -11.03 27.07
C VAL A 9 -28.77 -9.91 26.08
N ALA A 10 -29.59 -10.18 25.06
CA ALA A 10 -30.13 -9.15 24.18
C ALA A 10 -31.65 -9.19 24.27
N GLY A 11 -32.23 -8.30 25.08
CA GLY A 11 -33.67 -8.18 25.28
C GLY A 11 -34.42 -7.86 23.98
N ILE A 12 -34.71 -8.87 23.18
CA ILE A 12 -35.58 -8.80 22.02
C ILE A 12 -36.69 -9.83 22.20
N ASP A 13 -37.84 -9.37 22.69
CA ASP A 13 -39.11 -10.07 22.47
C ASP A 13 -39.32 -10.15 20.95
N SER A 14 -39.17 -11.36 20.40
CA SER A 14 -39.41 -11.60 18.98
C SER A 14 -40.92 -11.65 18.76
N THR A 15 -41.54 -10.48 18.68
CA THR A 15 -42.83 -10.33 18.00
C THR A 15 -42.54 -9.67 16.66
N VAL A 16 -42.27 -10.50 15.66
CA VAL A 16 -42.22 -10.03 14.27
C VAL A 16 -43.66 -9.95 13.79
N PRO A 17 -44.22 -8.77 13.49
CA PRO A 17 -45.54 -8.69 12.88
C PRO A 17 -45.45 -9.24 11.45
N ALA A 18 -46.51 -9.89 10.98
CA ALA A 18 -46.66 -10.30 9.58
C ALA A 18 -46.39 -9.10 8.64
N PRO A 19 -45.78 -9.32 7.45
CA PRO A 19 -45.30 -8.23 6.61
C PRO A 19 -46.48 -7.32 6.23
N ALA A 20 -46.44 -6.08 6.70
CA ALA A 20 -47.34 -5.05 6.25
C ALA A 20 -46.93 -4.65 4.82
N GLN A 21 -47.52 -5.36 3.85
CA GLN A 21 -47.87 -4.88 2.53
C GLN A 21 -47.67 -3.35 2.34
N THR A 22 -46.70 -3.03 1.48
CA THR A 22 -46.31 -1.71 0.94
C THR A 22 -46.94 -0.51 1.62
N VAL A 23 -46.30 -0.05 2.70
CA VAL A 23 -46.50 1.31 3.20
C VAL A 23 -45.89 2.27 2.17
N ALA A 24 -46.66 3.27 1.74
CA ALA A 24 -46.19 4.34 0.87
C ALA A 24 -44.92 4.99 1.44
N PRO A 25 -43.99 5.49 0.60
CA PRO A 25 -42.70 5.99 1.07
C PRO A 25 -42.92 7.10 2.10
N SER A 26 -42.56 6.82 3.37
CA SER A 26 -42.42 7.88 4.36
C SER A 26 -41.23 8.76 3.93
N PRO A 27 -41.30 10.10 4.06
CA PRO A 27 -40.19 10.97 3.72
C PRO A 27 -38.97 10.60 4.57
N GLN A 28 -38.03 9.87 3.96
CA GLN A 28 -36.77 9.54 4.59
C GLN A 28 -36.00 10.85 4.77
N PRO A 29 -35.60 11.26 5.99
CA PRO A 29 -34.73 12.40 6.15
C PRO A 29 -33.47 12.16 5.32
N PRO A 30 -32.95 13.19 4.62
CA PRO A 30 -31.82 13.01 3.72
C PRO A 30 -30.68 12.35 4.49
N ALA A 31 -30.21 11.20 3.98
CA ALA A 31 -29.04 10.53 4.52
C ALA A 31 -27.90 11.54 4.55
N ALA A 32 -27.33 11.77 5.73
CA ALA A 32 -26.19 12.67 5.87
C ALA A 32 -25.08 12.19 4.92
N PRO A 33 -24.45 13.07 4.12
CA PRO A 33 -23.40 12.66 3.21
C PRO A 33 -22.29 11.97 3.99
N VAL A 34 -21.90 10.77 3.56
CA VAL A 34 -20.67 10.14 4.05
C VAL A 34 -19.53 11.09 3.68
N PRO A 35 -18.70 11.55 4.64
CA PRO A 35 -17.63 12.49 4.30
C PRO A 35 -16.69 11.82 3.30
N ALA A 36 -16.58 12.42 2.12
CA ALA A 36 -15.63 11.99 1.11
C ALA A 36 -14.22 12.06 1.71
N PRO A 37 -13.31 11.13 1.34
CA PRO A 37 -11.92 11.25 1.73
C PRO A 37 -11.42 12.63 1.31
N SER A 38 -10.82 13.37 2.24
CA SER A 38 -10.31 14.71 1.95
C SER A 38 -9.35 14.63 0.76
N THR A 39 -9.50 15.53 -0.20
CA THR A 39 -8.66 15.61 -1.41
C THR A 39 -7.17 15.56 -1.08
N ALA A 40 -6.75 16.20 0.01
CA ALA A 40 -5.37 16.17 0.51
C ALA A 40 -4.84 14.74 0.79
N VAL A 41 -5.69 13.82 1.27
CA VAL A 41 -5.30 12.42 1.49
C VAL A 41 -5.15 11.70 0.16
N GLN A 42 -6.04 11.96 -0.80
CA GLN A 42 -5.97 11.37 -2.14
C GLN A 42 -4.73 11.85 -2.91
N ASP A 43 -4.42 13.14 -2.85
CA ASP A 43 -3.22 13.70 -3.48
C ASP A 43 -1.94 13.10 -2.88
N ARG A 44 -1.91 12.89 -1.57
CA ARG A 44 -0.78 12.24 -0.90
C ARG A 44 -0.64 10.77 -1.31
N LEU A 45 -1.75 10.04 -1.37
CA LEU A 45 -1.74 8.64 -1.83
C LEU A 45 -1.32 8.54 -3.29
N ALA A 46 -1.80 9.44 -4.16
CA ALA A 46 -1.38 9.51 -5.55
C ALA A 46 0.13 9.79 -5.66
N GLY A 47 0.67 10.69 -4.83
CA GLY A 47 2.11 10.93 -4.73
C GLY A 47 2.89 9.69 -4.32
N TRP A 48 2.45 8.98 -3.28
CA TRP A 48 3.12 7.73 -2.85
C TRP A 48 3.07 6.62 -3.89
N VAL A 49 1.95 6.48 -4.60
CA VAL A 49 1.86 5.51 -5.71
C VAL A 49 2.84 5.88 -6.81
N SER A 50 2.93 7.17 -7.16
CA SER A 50 3.91 7.67 -8.14
C SER A 50 5.37 7.39 -7.70
N ASP A 51 5.69 7.61 -6.42
CA ASP A 51 7.02 7.34 -5.87
C ASP A 51 7.34 5.84 -5.93
N LEU A 52 6.38 4.97 -5.61
CA LEU A 52 6.54 3.51 -5.69
C LEU A 52 6.74 3.04 -7.14
N THR A 53 5.98 3.59 -8.08
CA THR A 53 6.17 3.29 -9.51
C THR A 53 7.55 3.76 -9.98
N THR A 54 7.99 4.94 -9.56
CA THR A 54 9.32 5.46 -9.91
C THR A 54 10.41 4.57 -9.34
N LEU A 55 10.29 4.17 -8.07
CA LEU A 55 11.24 3.27 -7.43
C LEU A 55 11.31 1.92 -8.15
N HIS A 56 10.15 1.36 -8.51
CA HIS A 56 10.08 0.08 -9.20
C HIS A 56 10.78 0.13 -10.56
N GLU A 57 10.44 1.11 -11.39
CA GLU A 57 11.05 1.30 -12.71
C GLU A 57 12.57 1.48 -12.63
N LEU A 58 13.05 2.27 -11.67
CA LEU A 58 14.50 2.46 -11.47
C LEU A 58 15.19 1.19 -10.98
N THR A 59 14.53 0.42 -10.11
CA THR A 59 15.08 -0.85 -9.60
C THR A 59 15.12 -1.92 -10.68
N GLU A 60 14.09 -2.01 -11.52
CA GLU A 60 14.05 -2.89 -12.69
C GLU A 60 15.15 -2.55 -13.70
N ARG A 61 15.27 -1.26 -14.06
CA ARG A 61 16.34 -0.79 -14.96
C ARG A 61 17.73 -1.11 -14.43
N LEU A 62 17.96 -0.91 -13.13
CA LEU A 62 19.24 -1.22 -12.50
C LEU A 62 19.51 -2.73 -12.47
N SER A 63 18.50 -3.54 -12.14
CA SER A 63 18.60 -5.01 -12.08
C SER A 63 18.82 -5.65 -13.44
N ALA A 64 18.37 -5.00 -14.52
CA ALA A 64 18.59 -5.45 -15.90
C ALA A 64 20.02 -5.20 -16.41
N THR A 65 20.86 -4.46 -15.67
CA THR A 65 22.24 -4.19 -16.10
C THR A 65 23.14 -5.41 -15.93
N SER A 66 23.98 -5.69 -16.93
CA SER A 66 24.86 -6.87 -16.96
C SER A 66 26.30 -6.60 -16.54
N THR A 67 26.66 -5.33 -16.28
CA THR A 67 28.01 -4.94 -15.89
C THR A 67 27.97 -3.84 -14.83
N VAL A 68 28.99 -3.82 -13.97
CA VAL A 68 29.16 -2.78 -12.93
C VAL A 68 29.23 -1.38 -13.54
N ASP A 69 29.93 -1.25 -14.65
CA ASP A 69 30.09 0.02 -15.37
C ASP A 69 28.76 0.56 -15.91
N THR A 70 27.92 -0.29 -16.49
CA THR A 70 26.56 0.10 -16.90
C THR A 70 25.67 0.40 -15.70
N ALA A 71 25.76 -0.37 -14.61
CA ALA A 71 25.01 -0.13 -13.37
C ALA A 71 25.36 1.24 -12.75
N LEU A 72 26.64 1.61 -12.70
CA LEU A 72 27.09 2.90 -12.17
C LEU A 72 26.61 4.08 -13.00
N ARG A 73 26.66 3.97 -14.34
CA ARG A 73 26.12 5.01 -15.23
C ARG A 73 24.62 5.20 -15.00
N GLU A 74 23.89 4.10 -14.92
CA GLU A 74 22.44 4.11 -14.70
C GLU A 74 22.09 4.73 -13.35
N LEU A 75 22.78 4.34 -12.28
CA LEU A 75 22.63 4.91 -10.94
C LEU A 75 22.86 6.42 -10.93
N LEU A 76 23.96 6.89 -11.52
CA LEU A 76 24.29 8.33 -11.53
C LEU A 76 23.32 9.13 -12.38
N HIS A 77 22.85 8.59 -13.50
CA HIS A 77 21.86 9.24 -14.36
C HIS A 77 20.50 9.34 -13.68
N ALA A 78 20.01 8.25 -13.08
CA ALA A 78 18.78 8.22 -12.31
C ALA A 78 18.84 9.15 -11.09
N GLY A 79 19.95 9.15 -10.35
CA GLY A 79 20.15 10.07 -9.22
C GLY A 79 20.15 11.55 -9.67
N ALA A 80 20.78 11.86 -10.80
CA ALA A 80 20.79 13.21 -11.35
C ALA A 80 19.38 13.68 -11.76
N SER A 81 18.56 12.81 -12.34
CA SER A 81 17.19 13.16 -12.74
C SER A 81 16.26 13.35 -11.54
N LEU A 82 16.41 12.55 -10.48
CA LEU A 82 15.60 12.65 -9.27
C LEU A 82 15.92 13.90 -8.44
N VAL A 83 17.20 14.23 -8.28
CA VAL A 83 17.64 15.29 -7.35
C VAL A 83 17.98 16.60 -8.07
N GLY A 84 18.01 16.61 -9.42
CA GLY A 84 18.34 17.79 -10.22
C GLY A 84 19.82 18.20 -10.15
N ALA A 85 20.70 17.26 -9.79
CA ALA A 85 22.12 17.53 -9.62
C ALA A 85 22.89 17.45 -10.93
N ARG A 86 23.83 18.38 -11.16
CA ARG A 86 24.70 18.37 -12.36
C ARG A 86 25.77 17.27 -12.32
N ARG A 87 26.23 16.89 -11.11
CA ARG A 87 27.33 15.95 -10.90
C ARG A 87 26.99 15.03 -9.72
N GLY A 88 27.31 13.75 -9.86
CA GLY A 88 27.19 12.74 -8.80
C GLY A 88 28.47 11.92 -8.69
N LEU A 89 28.67 11.27 -7.54
CA LEU A 89 29.82 10.41 -7.27
C LEU A 89 29.33 9.15 -6.57
N ALA A 90 29.83 8.00 -7.02
CA ALA A 90 29.66 6.71 -6.37
C ALA A 90 31.05 6.12 -6.08
N ALA A 91 31.26 5.65 -4.86
CA ALA A 91 32.48 4.98 -4.45
C ALA A 91 32.16 3.50 -4.21
N LEU A 92 33.00 2.62 -4.77
CA LEU A 92 32.87 1.17 -4.60
C LEU A 92 34.08 0.67 -3.81
N GLU A 93 33.82 -0.24 -2.88
CA GLU A 93 34.85 -1.07 -2.29
C GLU A 93 35.10 -2.26 -3.25
N PRO A 94 36.36 -2.54 -3.63
CA PRO A 94 36.65 -3.72 -4.44
C PRO A 94 36.32 -4.97 -3.65
N GLY A 95 35.66 -5.95 -4.26
CA GLY A 95 35.44 -7.23 -3.60
C GLY A 95 36.76 -7.82 -3.10
N GLY A 96 36.75 -8.34 -1.86
CA GLY A 96 37.89 -9.05 -1.29
C GLY A 96 38.35 -10.23 -2.17
N PRO A 97 39.50 -10.85 -1.86
CA PRO A 97 40.06 -11.94 -2.68
C PRO A 97 39.12 -13.14 -2.86
N ASP A 98 38.14 -13.29 -1.96
CA ASP A 98 37.14 -14.36 -1.97
C ASP A 98 35.94 -14.09 -2.90
N GLY A 99 35.92 -12.96 -3.61
CA GLY A 99 34.82 -12.57 -4.48
C GLY A 99 33.53 -12.19 -3.74
N PRO A 100 32.44 -11.88 -4.47
CA PRO A 100 31.17 -11.50 -3.85
C PRO A 100 30.57 -12.70 -3.09
N ARG A 101 30.53 -12.60 -1.76
CA ARG A 101 29.84 -13.59 -0.92
C ARG A 101 28.34 -13.50 -1.17
N ALA A 102 27.74 -14.53 -1.75
CA ALA A 102 26.30 -14.70 -1.74
C ALA A 102 25.85 -14.93 -0.29
N ALA A 103 25.50 -13.85 0.42
CA ALA A 103 24.91 -13.92 1.74
C ALA A 103 23.43 -14.25 1.61
N PHE A 104 23.12 -15.52 1.38
CA PHE A 104 21.83 -16.10 1.76
C PHE A 104 22.01 -17.58 2.09
N THR A 105 22.28 -17.85 3.37
CA THR A 105 22.11 -19.19 3.95
C THR A 105 20.86 -19.09 4.81
N GLY A 106 19.71 -19.36 4.21
CA GLY A 106 18.47 -19.56 4.94
C GLY A 106 18.60 -20.77 5.87
N HIS A 107 18.07 -20.64 7.08
CA HIS A 107 17.89 -21.74 8.02
C HIS A 107 16.40 -21.96 8.25
#